data_AF-A0A2H3JNA3-F1
#
_entry.id   AF-A0A2H3JNA3-F1
#
_cell.length_a   1.000
_cell.length_b   1.000
_cell.length_c   1.000
_cell.angle_alpha   90.00
_cell.angle_beta   90.00
_cell.angle_gamma   90.00
#
_symmetry.space_group_name_H-M   'P 1'
#
loop_
_entity.id
_entity.type
_entity.pdbx_description
1 polymer ?
#
loop_
_entity_poly.entity_id
_entity_poly.type
_entity_poly.pdbx_seq_one_letter_code
_entity_poly.pdbx_strand_id
1 'polypeptide(L)'
;MANTIQLRLPVDDAPPDMVPYQLQSYISAAAWQARLRAVVRKGSRYCTPRFDMVWGIITFIATLAVPIAAFYVALHMLPYQSDVKDGFDYWPYGWDDNGRVWKARGISFASFFAVLLLMWVPMFLWKLRGKSQVNKMLQRFEKEDRAVRPNVELPTYRISMPSIGGNVIVLNITIPGAPVPTSFQPGAQLPAYVVNGPSDPAAAAYGIGQAPPFIASQGVPLYNQFDEKVPDYSGPPPGIYVPEDEKRGYDDVPV
;
A
#
# COMPACT_ATOMS: atom_id res chain seq x y z
N MET A 1 -12.36 11.68 11.53
CA MET A 1 -11.41 10.56 11.72
C MET A 1 -11.38 9.74 10.45
N ALA A 2 -10.20 9.31 9.98
CA ALA A 2 -10.09 8.51 8.76
C ALA A 2 -10.56 7.07 9.02
N ASN A 3 -11.50 6.58 8.21
CA ASN A 3 -11.99 5.21 8.31
C ASN A 3 -11.06 4.28 7.55
N THR A 4 -10.49 3.27 8.23
CA THR A 4 -9.62 2.28 7.60
C THR A 4 -10.33 0.94 7.50
N ILE A 5 -10.52 0.47 6.27
CA ILE A 5 -11.04 -0.86 5.98
C ILE A 5 -9.86 -1.82 5.86
N GLN A 6 -9.91 -2.94 6.60
CA GLN A 6 -8.95 -4.03 6.45
C GLN A 6 -9.60 -5.17 5.67
N LEU A 7 -9.06 -5.45 4.49
CA LEU A 7 -9.49 -6.55 3.65
C LEU A 7 -8.47 -7.68 3.71
N ARG A 8 -8.93 -8.88 4.04
CA ARG A 8 -8.12 -10.10 4.00
C ARG A 8 -8.35 -10.79 2.66
N LEU A 9 -7.28 -10.99 1.92
CA LEU A 9 -7.27 -11.61 0.59
C LEU A 9 -6.47 -12.92 0.69
N PRO A 10 -7.15 -14.07 0.87
CA PRO A 10 -6.49 -15.38 0.76
C PRO A 10 -5.92 -15.53 -0.65
N VAL A 11 -4.76 -16.16 -0.78
CA VAL A 11 -4.12 -16.35 -2.09
C VAL A 11 -4.84 -17.41 -2.93
N ASP A 12 -5.42 -18.41 -2.26
CA ASP A 12 -6.05 -19.56 -2.91
C ASP A 12 -7.52 -19.33 -3.26
N ASP A 13 -8.13 -18.27 -2.72
CA ASP A 13 -9.55 -17.96 -2.91
C ASP A 13 -9.76 -16.82 -3.91
N ALA A 14 -10.92 -16.85 -4.56
CA ALA A 14 -11.35 -15.73 -5.40
C ALA A 14 -11.52 -14.45 -4.54
N PRO A 15 -11.08 -13.28 -5.04
CA PRO A 15 -11.30 -12.03 -4.34
C PRO A 15 -12.80 -11.74 -4.21
N PRO A 16 -13.25 -11.07 -3.13
CA PRO A 16 -14.67 -10.78 -2.93
C PRO A 16 -15.23 -9.89 -4.04
N ASP A 17 -16.37 -10.28 -4.58
CA ASP A 17 -17.00 -9.59 -5.72
C ASP A 17 -17.57 -8.21 -5.36
N MET A 18 -18.04 -8.06 -4.12
CA MET A 18 -18.74 -6.87 -3.65
C MET A 18 -17.77 -5.75 -3.24
N VAL A 19 -18.04 -4.54 -3.73
CA VAL A 19 -17.35 -3.32 -3.28
C VAL A 19 -17.90 -2.92 -1.91
N PRO A 20 -17.03 -2.72 -0.88
CA PRO A 20 -17.48 -2.20 0.41
C PRO A 20 -18.28 -0.91 0.24
N TYR A 21 -19.38 -0.76 0.98
CA TYR A 21 -20.30 0.37 0.86
C TYR A 21 -19.60 1.74 0.82
N GLN A 22 -18.62 1.93 1.70
CA GLN A 22 -17.86 3.18 1.84
C GLN A 22 -16.99 3.51 0.60
N LEU A 23 -16.69 2.53 -0.25
CA LEU A 23 -15.87 2.68 -1.45
C LEU A 23 -16.70 2.81 -2.75
N GLN A 24 -18.01 2.53 -2.70
CA GLN A 24 -18.87 2.49 -3.90
C GLN A 24 -18.92 3.82 -4.66
N SER A 25 -18.76 4.96 -3.98
CA SER A 25 -18.70 6.29 -4.61
C SER A 25 -17.36 6.59 -5.30
N TYR A 26 -16.29 5.90 -4.90
CA TYR A 26 -14.93 6.16 -5.36
C TYR A 26 -14.52 5.22 -6.50
N ILE A 27 -14.98 3.97 -6.50
CA ILE A 27 -14.56 2.95 -7.45
C ILE A 27 -15.76 2.15 -8.00
N SER A 28 -15.74 1.90 -9.31
CA SER A 28 -16.72 1.01 -9.94
C SER A 28 -16.46 -0.46 -9.59
N ALA A 29 -17.51 -1.29 -9.61
CA ALA A 29 -17.39 -2.72 -9.32
C ALA A 29 -16.40 -3.44 -10.25
N ALA A 30 -16.39 -3.09 -11.53
CA ALA A 30 -15.45 -3.66 -12.51
C ALA A 30 -13.99 -3.28 -12.20
N ALA A 31 -13.73 -2.01 -11.88
CA ALA A 31 -12.39 -1.54 -11.53
C ALA A 31 -11.89 -2.17 -10.21
N TRP A 32 -12.78 -2.35 -9.24
CA TRP A 32 -12.50 -3.04 -7.98
C TRP A 32 -12.01 -4.47 -8.20
N GLN A 33 -12.77 -5.24 -9.00
CA GLN A 33 -12.39 -6.63 -9.32
C GLN A 33 -11.05 -6.72 -10.05
N ALA A 34 -10.82 -5.86 -11.04
CA ALA A 34 -9.56 -5.84 -11.78
C ALA A 34 -8.36 -5.55 -10.84
N ARG A 35 -8.51 -4.61 -9.92
CA ARG A 35 -7.46 -4.26 -8.95
C ARG A 35 -7.20 -5.36 -7.93
N LEU A 36 -8.24 -5.96 -7.36
CA LEU A 36 -8.05 -7.05 -6.41
C LEU A 36 -7.34 -8.23 -7.06
N ARG A 37 -7.72 -8.62 -8.28
CA ARG A 37 -7.02 -9.67 -9.04
C ARG A 37 -5.56 -9.31 -9.30
N ALA A 38 -5.26 -8.06 -9.66
CA ALA A 38 -3.90 -7.59 -9.83
C ALA A 38 -3.09 -7.65 -8.52
N VAL A 39 -3.70 -7.26 -7.39
CA VAL A 39 -3.09 -7.35 -6.05
C VAL A 39 -2.82 -8.78 -5.66
N VAL A 40 -3.79 -9.69 -5.80
CA VAL A 40 -3.61 -11.13 -5.48
C VAL A 40 -2.55 -11.76 -6.39
N ARG A 41 -2.61 -11.52 -7.70
CA ARG A 41 -1.62 -12.06 -8.65
C ARG A 41 -0.20 -11.59 -8.36
N LYS A 42 -0.03 -10.33 -7.94
CA LYS A 42 1.30 -9.79 -7.64
C LYS A 42 1.77 -10.16 -6.23
N GLY A 43 0.87 -10.15 -5.26
CA GLY A 43 1.15 -10.44 -3.85
C GLY A 43 1.38 -11.93 -3.57
N SER A 44 0.67 -12.82 -4.26
CA SER A 44 0.77 -14.29 -4.10
C SER A 44 2.19 -14.82 -4.25
N ARG A 45 3.01 -14.21 -5.12
CA ARG A 45 4.43 -14.57 -5.31
C ARG A 45 5.27 -14.45 -4.04
N TYR A 46 4.82 -13.65 -3.07
CA TYR A 46 5.52 -13.38 -1.81
C TYR A 46 4.85 -14.04 -0.60
N CYS A 47 3.74 -14.75 -0.82
CA CYS A 47 2.98 -15.49 0.19
C CYS A 47 3.04 -16.98 -0.16
N THR A 48 4.16 -17.64 0.14
CA THR A 48 4.35 -19.07 -0.14
C THR A 48 4.56 -19.82 1.17
N PRO A 49 3.49 -20.29 1.84
CA PRO A 49 3.59 -20.87 3.19
C PRO A 49 4.48 -22.11 3.22
N ARG A 50 4.51 -22.89 2.14
CA ARG A 50 5.38 -24.07 2.00
C ARG A 50 6.86 -23.70 1.98
N PHE A 51 7.23 -22.64 1.26
CA PHE A 51 8.61 -22.16 1.22
C PHE A 51 9.03 -21.62 2.59
N ASP A 52 8.18 -20.81 3.23
CA ASP A 52 8.43 -20.30 4.58
C ASP A 52 8.66 -21.44 5.59
N MET A 53 7.85 -22.50 5.51
CA MET A 53 7.98 -23.67 6.39
C MET A 53 9.28 -24.44 6.15
N VAL A 54 9.61 -24.75 4.90
CA VAL A 54 10.85 -25.47 4.56
C VAL A 54 12.08 -24.65 4.95
N TRP A 55 12.08 -23.35 4.63
CA TRP A 55 13.17 -22.45 5.02
C TRP A 55 13.30 -22.34 6.53
N GLY A 56 12.18 -22.25 7.26
CA GLY A 56 12.15 -22.22 8.72
C GLY A 56 12.75 -23.49 9.33
N ILE A 57 12.43 -24.67 8.80
CA ILE A 57 13.00 -25.96 9.26
C ILE A 57 14.50 -26.01 9.00
N ILE A 58 14.95 -25.67 7.78
CA ILE A 58 16.38 -25.65 7.44
C ILE A 58 17.14 -24.67 8.33
N THR A 59 16.57 -23.48 8.53
CA THR A 59 17.14 -22.45 9.40
C THR A 59 17.23 -22.96 10.83
N PHE A 60 16.18 -23.57 11.37
CA PHE A 60 16.18 -24.14 12.72
C PHE A 60 17.28 -25.18 12.90
N ILE A 61 17.39 -26.14 11.97
CA ILE A 61 18.44 -27.17 11.99
C ILE A 61 19.83 -26.52 11.91
N ALA A 62 20.05 -25.61 10.97
CA ALA A 62 21.33 -24.92 10.82
C ALA A 62 21.73 -24.12 12.07
N THR A 63 20.75 -23.49 12.73
CA THR A 63 20.98 -22.69 13.94
C THR A 63 21.47 -23.52 15.13
N LEU A 64 21.15 -24.83 15.16
CA LEU A 64 21.66 -25.77 16.16
C LEU A 64 22.95 -26.47 15.70
N ALA A 65 22.94 -27.00 14.47
CA ALA A 65 24.03 -27.83 13.96
C ALA A 65 25.33 -27.04 13.75
N VAL A 66 25.24 -25.83 13.18
CA VAL A 66 26.43 -25.03 12.84
C VAL A 66 27.21 -24.59 14.08
N PRO A 67 26.59 -24.05 15.15
CA PRO A 67 27.33 -23.70 16.36
C PRO A 67 27.99 -24.88 17.07
N ILE A 68 27.32 -26.04 17.08
CA ILE A 68 27.88 -27.27 17.64
C ILE A 68 29.11 -27.69 16.83
N ALA A 69 28.98 -27.74 15.50
CA ALA A 69 30.10 -28.08 14.61
C ALA A 69 31.24 -27.06 14.75
N ALA A 70 30.94 -25.76 14.78
CA ALA A 70 31.92 -24.69 14.94
C ALA A 70 32.65 -24.80 16.28
N PHE A 71 31.97 -25.18 17.36
CA PHE A 71 32.61 -25.44 18.66
C PHE A 71 33.64 -26.57 18.56
N TYR A 72 33.26 -27.72 18.01
CA TYR A 72 34.18 -28.85 17.87
C TYR A 72 35.35 -28.53 16.94
N VAL A 73 35.10 -27.89 15.80
CA VAL A 73 36.16 -27.48 14.87
C VAL A 73 37.11 -26.49 15.56
N ALA A 74 36.57 -25.50 16.28
CA ALA A 74 37.39 -24.53 17.01
C ALA A 74 38.25 -25.20 18.09
N LEU A 75 37.73 -26.18 18.83
CA LEU A 75 38.51 -26.91 19.82
C LEU A 75 39.70 -27.66 19.23
N HIS A 76 39.56 -28.24 18.03
CA HIS A 76 40.64 -28.99 17.38
C HIS A 76 41.65 -28.09 16.66
N MET A 77 41.23 -26.87 16.26
CA MET A 77 42.07 -25.93 15.51
C MET A 77 42.81 -24.92 16.40
N LEU A 78 42.33 -24.67 17.62
CA LEU A 78 42.99 -23.75 18.54
C LEU A 78 44.27 -24.38 19.11
N PRO A 79 45.42 -23.69 19.02
CA PRO A 79 46.70 -24.24 19.47
C PRO A 79 46.71 -24.44 20.98
N TYR A 80 47.52 -25.41 21.43
CA TYR A 80 47.75 -25.64 22.85
C TYR A 80 48.69 -24.58 23.43
N GLN A 81 48.63 -24.38 24.75
CA GLN A 81 49.49 -23.45 25.47
C GLN A 81 51.00 -23.69 25.21
N SER A 82 51.39 -24.94 24.97
CA SER A 82 52.77 -25.34 24.67
C SER A 82 53.29 -24.83 23.32
N ASP A 83 52.40 -24.50 22.39
CA ASP A 83 52.74 -24.26 20.98
C ASP A 83 52.89 -22.76 20.67
N VAL A 84 52.39 -21.89 21.55
CA VAL A 84 52.45 -20.42 21.37
C VAL A 84 53.66 -19.87 22.12
N LYS A 85 54.83 -19.85 21.46
CA LYS A 85 56.09 -19.37 22.07
C LYS A 85 56.25 -17.84 22.07
N ASP A 86 55.58 -17.14 21.17
CA ASP A 86 55.63 -15.68 21.05
C ASP A 86 54.25 -15.17 20.67
N GLY A 87 53.49 -14.61 21.61
CA GLY A 87 52.08 -14.27 21.38
C GLY A 87 51.65 -12.97 22.02
N PHE A 88 51.52 -11.93 21.20
CA PHE A 88 50.87 -10.66 21.53
C PHE A 88 49.45 -10.91 22.04
N ASP A 89 49.22 -10.60 23.31
CA ASP A 89 48.02 -10.98 24.06
C ASP A 89 46.89 -9.96 23.84
N TYR A 90 46.09 -10.14 22.79
CA TYR A 90 44.96 -9.25 22.49
C TYR A 90 43.66 -9.65 23.21
N TRP A 91 43.61 -10.82 23.84
CA TRP A 91 42.39 -11.35 24.48
C TRP A 91 42.51 -11.33 26.02
N PRO A 92 41.51 -10.82 26.78
CA PRO A 92 41.58 -10.69 28.24
C PRO A 92 41.67 -12.01 29.03
N TYR A 93 41.54 -13.16 28.36
CA TYR A 93 41.73 -14.49 28.93
C TYR A 93 42.91 -15.12 28.19
N GLY A 94 44.03 -15.32 28.87
CA GLY A 94 45.31 -15.75 28.28
C GLY A 94 45.26 -17.11 27.55
N TRP A 95 46.43 -17.65 27.25
CA TRP A 95 46.57 -18.94 26.55
C TRP A 95 46.57 -20.14 27.50
N ASP A 96 45.69 -20.17 28.49
CA ASP A 96 45.49 -21.35 29.34
C ASP A 96 44.51 -22.35 28.67
N ASP A 97 44.62 -23.63 29.05
CA ASP A 97 43.73 -24.68 28.52
C ASP A 97 42.24 -24.38 28.79
N ASN A 98 41.94 -23.71 29.91
CA ASN A 98 40.60 -23.20 30.22
C ASN A 98 40.18 -22.06 29.27
N GLY A 99 41.08 -21.14 28.95
CA GLY A 99 40.90 -20.08 27.98
C GLY A 99 40.62 -20.60 26.58
N ARG A 100 41.23 -21.73 26.18
CA ARG A 100 40.92 -22.38 24.90
C ARG A 100 39.45 -22.80 24.78
N VAL A 101 38.89 -23.42 25.83
CA VAL A 101 37.48 -23.82 25.85
C VAL A 101 36.58 -22.59 25.78
N TRP A 102 36.91 -21.51 26.48
CA TRP A 102 36.16 -20.25 26.41
C TRP A 102 36.24 -19.57 25.04
N LYS A 103 37.40 -19.58 24.38
CA LYS A 103 37.58 -19.09 23.02
C LYS A 103 36.72 -19.89 22.02
N ALA A 104 36.73 -21.22 22.13
CA ALA A 104 35.87 -22.08 21.30
C ALA A 104 34.37 -21.81 21.54
N ARG A 105 33.95 -21.60 22.79
CA ARG A 105 32.58 -21.17 23.11
C ARG A 105 32.25 -19.82 22.48
N GLY A 106 33.15 -18.85 22.55
CA GLY A 106 32.98 -17.54 21.91
C GLY A 106 32.78 -17.64 20.40
N ILE A 107 33.58 -18.46 19.72
CA ILE A 107 33.43 -18.73 18.28
C ILE A 107 32.07 -19.38 17.99
N SER A 108 31.67 -20.37 18.79
CA SER A 108 30.37 -21.02 18.62
C SER A 108 29.20 -20.03 18.79
N PHE A 109 29.28 -19.12 19.77
CA PHE A 109 28.30 -18.09 19.99
C PHE A 109 28.25 -17.08 18.83
N ALA A 110 29.40 -16.65 18.32
CA ALA A 110 29.47 -15.79 17.14
C ALA A 110 28.86 -16.47 15.91
N SER A 111 29.16 -17.76 15.70
CA SER A 111 28.61 -18.54 14.58
C SER A 111 27.09 -18.70 14.65
N PHE A 112 26.51 -18.78 15.86
CA PHE A 112 25.07 -18.80 16.06
C PHE A 112 24.41 -17.53 15.52
N PHE A 113 24.92 -16.35 15.88
CA PHE A 113 24.39 -15.09 15.35
C PHE A 113 24.64 -14.93 13.86
N ALA A 114 25.80 -15.38 13.37
CA ALA A 114 26.11 -15.35 11.95
C ALA A 114 25.09 -16.15 11.14
N VAL A 115 24.75 -17.37 11.56
CA VAL A 115 23.73 -18.20 10.92
C VAL A 115 22.35 -17.58 11.02
N LEU A 116 21.99 -17.06 12.19
CA LEU A 116 20.69 -16.41 12.39
C LEU A 116 20.53 -15.23 11.42
N LEU A 117 21.53 -14.34 11.34
CA LEU A 117 21.50 -13.21 10.42
C LEU A 117 21.51 -13.67 8.96
N LEU A 118 22.40 -14.60 8.60
CA LEU A 118 22.52 -15.10 7.23
C LEU A 118 21.22 -15.74 6.73
N MET A 119 20.50 -16.46 7.57
CA MET A 119 19.29 -17.18 7.17
C MET A 119 18.04 -16.32 7.26
N TRP A 120 17.91 -15.47 8.28
CA TRP A 120 16.70 -14.66 8.47
C TRP A 120 16.71 -13.37 7.64
N VAL A 121 17.85 -12.68 7.49
CA VAL A 121 17.90 -11.38 6.79
C VAL A 121 17.45 -11.49 5.33
N PRO A 122 17.91 -12.46 4.51
CA PRO A 122 17.46 -12.60 3.14
C PRO A 122 15.95 -12.85 3.04
N MET A 123 15.38 -13.65 3.94
CA MET A 123 13.95 -13.91 4.01
C MET A 123 13.16 -12.61 4.32
N PHE A 124 13.59 -11.86 5.33
CA PHE A 124 12.98 -10.56 5.66
C PHE A 124 13.06 -9.57 4.49
N LEU A 125 14.23 -9.45 3.86
CA LEU A 125 14.44 -8.56 2.71
C LEU A 125 13.57 -8.95 1.52
N TRP A 126 13.42 -10.24 1.24
CA TRP A 126 12.55 -10.73 0.18
C TRP A 126 11.08 -10.35 0.41
N LYS A 127 10.57 -10.53 1.63
CA LYS A 127 9.21 -10.11 1.98
C LYS A 127 9.02 -8.59 1.96
N LEU A 128 10.02 -7.82 2.40
CA LEU A 128 10.00 -6.36 2.32
C LEU A 128 9.98 -5.87 0.87
N ARG A 129 10.74 -6.51 -0.02
CA ARG A 129 10.70 -6.24 -1.46
C ARG A 129 9.31 -6.54 -2.03
N GLY A 130 8.68 -7.64 -1.63
CA GLY A 130 7.30 -7.96 -2.01
C GLY A 130 6.31 -6.87 -1.61
N LYS A 131 6.38 -6.43 -0.34
CA LYS A 131 5.57 -5.31 0.17
C LYS A 131 5.76 -4.04 -0.67
N SER A 132 7.01 -3.68 -0.93
CA SER A 132 7.36 -2.49 -1.72
C SER A 132 6.82 -2.57 -3.15
N GLN A 133 6.93 -3.73 -3.81
CA GLN A 133 6.46 -3.90 -5.18
C GLN A 133 4.94 -3.80 -5.34
N VAL A 134 4.17 -4.35 -4.38
CA VAL A 134 2.71 -4.23 -4.39
C VAL A 134 2.29 -2.81 -4.02
N ASN A 135 2.92 -2.18 -3.01
CA ASN A 135 2.65 -0.79 -2.67
C ASN A 135 2.95 0.17 -3.83
N LYS A 136 4.03 -0.07 -4.59
CA LYS A 136 4.33 0.71 -5.81
C LYS A 136 3.26 0.55 -6.89
N MET A 137 2.63 -0.63 -6.99
CA MET A 137 1.49 -0.85 -7.88
C MET A 137 0.24 -0.12 -7.39
N LEU A 138 -0.06 -0.20 -6.09
CA LEU A 138 -1.17 0.51 -5.48
C LEU A 138 -1.04 2.04 -5.63
N GLN A 139 0.17 2.58 -5.48
CA GLN A 139 0.45 3.99 -5.75
C GLN A 139 0.20 4.38 -7.21
N ARG A 140 0.35 3.46 -8.18
CA ARG A 140 0.00 3.74 -9.58
C ARG A 140 -1.52 3.83 -9.75
N PHE A 141 -2.28 2.92 -9.14
CA PHE A 141 -3.73 3.02 -9.11
C PHE A 141 -4.21 4.32 -8.45
N GLU A 142 -3.58 4.74 -7.35
CA GLU A 142 -3.88 6.03 -6.71
C GLU A 142 -3.62 7.23 -7.64
N LYS A 143 -2.54 7.18 -8.43
CA LYS A 143 -2.22 8.24 -9.41
C LYS A 143 -3.18 8.26 -10.58
N GLU A 144 -3.57 7.08 -11.09
CA GLU A 144 -4.57 6.94 -12.15
C GLU A 144 -5.92 7.48 -11.68
N ASP A 145 -6.37 7.15 -10.46
CA ASP A 145 -7.61 7.69 -9.90
C ASP A 145 -7.55 9.21 -9.75
N ARG A 146 -6.42 9.74 -9.30
CA ARG A 146 -6.22 11.20 -9.14
C ARG A 146 -6.21 11.91 -10.48
N ALA A 147 -5.73 11.27 -11.55
CA ALA A 147 -5.79 11.84 -12.89
C ALA A 147 -7.23 11.94 -13.41
N VAL A 148 -8.09 10.98 -13.06
CA VAL A 148 -9.52 11.01 -13.42
C VAL A 148 -10.31 12.01 -12.55
N ARG A 149 -9.91 12.18 -11.28
CA ARG A 149 -10.59 13.06 -10.31
C ARG A 149 -9.59 13.98 -9.58
N PRO A 150 -9.12 15.08 -10.20
CA PRO A 150 -8.02 15.90 -9.67
C PRO A 150 -8.35 16.71 -8.41
N ASN A 151 -9.62 16.97 -8.10
CA ASN A 151 -10.05 17.85 -7.00
C ASN A 151 -10.77 17.12 -5.86
N VAL A 152 -10.69 15.79 -5.81
CA VAL A 152 -11.37 14.97 -4.80
C VAL A 152 -10.34 14.23 -3.97
N GLU A 153 -10.51 14.23 -2.64
CA GLU A 153 -9.71 13.36 -1.78
C GLU A 153 -10.05 11.90 -2.08
N LEU A 154 -9.03 11.12 -2.45
CA LEU A 154 -9.20 9.72 -2.87
C LEU A 154 -8.74 8.75 -1.79
N PRO A 155 -9.35 7.55 -1.73
CA PRO A 155 -8.89 6.51 -0.82
C PRO A 155 -7.45 6.10 -1.14
N THR A 156 -6.68 5.83 -0.08
CA THR A 156 -5.30 5.35 -0.18
C THR A 156 -5.23 3.87 0.14
N TYR A 157 -4.44 3.14 -0.64
CA TYR A 157 -4.31 1.69 -0.59
C TYR A 157 -2.90 1.32 -0.14
N ARG A 158 -2.79 0.50 0.90
CA ARG A 158 -1.52 0.00 1.41
C ARG A 158 -1.66 -1.46 1.82
N ILE A 159 -0.67 -2.28 1.51
CA ILE A 159 -0.64 -3.65 2.04
C ILE A 159 0.20 -3.74 3.32
N SER A 160 -0.25 -4.59 4.24
CA SER A 160 0.56 -5.04 5.37
C SER A 160 1.60 -6.06 4.91
N MET A 161 2.67 -6.22 5.70
CA MET A 161 3.67 -7.24 5.42
C MET A 161 3.02 -8.64 5.55
N PRO A 162 3.27 -9.57 4.62
CA PRO A 162 2.82 -10.94 4.77
C PRO A 162 3.42 -11.56 6.03
N SER A 163 2.59 -12.21 6.86
CA SER A 163 3.09 -12.97 8.01
C SER A 163 3.92 -14.17 7.56
N ILE A 164 4.82 -14.64 8.43
CA ILE A 164 5.57 -15.88 8.21
C ILE A 164 4.59 -17.06 8.30
N GLY A 165 4.53 -17.88 7.25
CA GLY A 165 3.58 -18.99 7.15
C GLY A 165 2.13 -18.58 6.85
N GLY A 166 1.85 -17.28 6.69
CA GLY A 166 0.52 -16.80 6.33
C GLY A 166 0.25 -16.90 4.84
N ASN A 167 -0.94 -17.39 4.47
CA ASN A 167 -1.41 -17.41 3.08
C ASN A 167 -2.43 -16.30 2.77
N VAL A 168 -2.31 -15.16 3.46
CA VAL A 168 -3.27 -14.06 3.38
C VAL A 168 -2.54 -12.75 3.14
N ILE A 169 -2.99 -12.01 2.14
CA ILE A 169 -2.57 -10.64 1.88
C ILE A 169 -3.55 -9.71 2.60
N VAL A 170 -3.06 -8.84 3.46
CA VAL A 170 -3.89 -7.86 4.17
C VAL A 170 -3.78 -6.51 3.48
N LEU A 171 -4.87 -6.07 2.85
CA LEU A 171 -5.01 -4.79 2.18
C LEU A 171 -5.72 -3.80 3.12
N ASN A 172 -5.03 -2.73 3.49
CA ASN A 172 -5.58 -1.62 4.26
C ASN A 172 -5.96 -0.50 3.31
N ILE A 173 -7.22 -0.06 3.39
CA ILE A 173 -7.77 1.02 2.58
C ILE A 173 -8.20 2.13 3.52
N THR A 174 -7.54 3.27 3.43
CA THR A 174 -7.84 4.44 4.26
C THR A 174 -8.66 5.42 3.43
N ILE A 175 -9.89 5.64 3.87
CA ILE A 175 -10.85 6.54 3.24
C ILE A 175 -10.69 7.91 3.90
N PRO A 176 -10.56 9.00 3.11
CA PRO A 176 -10.57 10.35 3.66
C PRO A 176 -11.86 10.54 4.45
N GLY A 177 -11.73 11.01 5.69
CA GLY A 177 -12.91 11.33 6.50
C GLY A 177 -13.66 12.49 5.86
N ALA A 178 -14.99 12.53 6.03
CA ALA A 178 -15.73 13.75 5.74
C ALA A 178 -15.05 14.93 6.49
N PRO A 179 -14.91 16.11 5.86
CA PRO A 179 -14.34 17.27 6.52
C PRO A 179 -15.11 17.49 7.82
N VAL A 180 -14.40 17.48 8.94
CA VAL A 180 -15.01 17.74 10.25
C VAL A 180 -15.52 19.18 10.18
N PRO A 181 -16.82 19.43 10.40
CA PRO A 181 -17.36 20.79 10.38
C PRO A 181 -16.59 21.60 11.42
N THR A 182 -15.84 22.59 10.96
CA THR A 182 -15.12 23.51 11.84
C THR A 182 -16.07 24.62 12.25
N SER A 183 -15.87 25.19 13.45
CA SER A 183 -16.61 26.36 13.91
C SER A 183 -16.41 27.62 13.05
N PHE A 184 -15.53 27.54 12.05
CA PHE A 184 -15.21 28.61 11.10
C PHE A 184 -15.90 28.41 9.74
N GLN A 185 -16.74 27.37 9.57
CA GLN A 185 -17.55 27.23 8.37
C GLN A 185 -18.77 28.17 8.43
N PRO A 186 -19.14 28.85 7.33
CA PRO A 186 -20.34 29.66 7.26
C PRO A 186 -21.57 28.82 7.64
N GLY A 187 -22.30 29.23 8.68
CA GLY A 187 -23.47 28.48 9.20
C GLY A 187 -23.14 27.34 10.18
N ALA A 188 -21.90 27.22 10.65
CA ALA A 188 -21.57 26.29 11.72
C ALA A 188 -22.32 26.64 13.01
N GLN A 189 -22.83 25.62 13.71
CA GLN A 189 -23.34 25.81 15.08
C GLN A 189 -22.17 26.22 15.97
N LEU A 190 -22.13 27.51 16.30
CA LEU A 190 -21.19 28.06 17.25
C LEU A 190 -21.47 27.48 18.64
N PRO A 191 -20.44 27.23 19.46
CA PRO A 191 -20.64 26.86 20.85
C PRO A 191 -21.55 27.88 21.56
N ALA A 192 -22.41 27.41 22.46
CA ALA A 192 -23.45 28.24 23.10
C ALA A 192 -22.94 29.52 23.80
N TYR A 193 -21.63 29.61 24.11
CA TYR A 193 -20.99 30.79 24.69
C TYR A 193 -20.53 31.84 23.67
N VAL A 194 -20.60 31.56 22.36
CA VAL A 194 -20.30 32.51 21.29
C VAL A 194 -21.63 33.03 20.75
N VAL A 195 -22.10 34.12 21.35
CA VAL A 195 -23.43 34.70 21.09
C VAL A 195 -23.48 35.44 19.74
N ASN A 196 -22.33 35.95 19.27
CA ASN A 196 -22.19 36.62 17.97
C ASN A 196 -20.91 36.14 17.29
N GLY A 197 -21.03 35.21 16.34
CA GLY A 197 -19.92 34.91 15.45
C GLY A 197 -19.64 36.12 14.54
N PRO A 198 -18.39 36.33 14.09
CA PRO A 198 -18.10 37.32 13.06
C PRO A 198 -18.85 36.93 11.77
N SER A 199 -20.00 37.55 11.52
CA SER A 199 -20.72 37.44 10.26
C SER A 199 -20.07 38.38 9.26
N ASP A 200 -19.02 37.94 8.58
CA ASP A 200 -18.57 38.61 7.38
C ASP A 200 -19.59 38.32 6.25
N PRO A 201 -20.29 39.33 5.71
CA PRO A 201 -21.24 39.16 4.61
C PRO A 201 -20.60 38.56 3.34
N ALA A 202 -19.26 38.65 3.21
CA ALA A 202 -18.51 38.08 2.10
C ALA A 202 -18.04 36.62 2.35
N ALA A 203 -18.27 36.04 3.54
CA ALA A 203 -17.79 34.70 3.89
C ALA A 203 -18.34 33.58 2.98
N ALA A 204 -19.51 33.78 2.37
CA ALA A 204 -20.08 32.85 1.40
C ALA A 204 -19.28 32.77 0.08
N ALA A 205 -18.45 33.77 -0.23
CA ALA A 205 -17.64 33.82 -1.45
C ALA A 205 -16.33 33.03 -1.34
N TYR A 206 -15.86 32.73 -0.12
CA TYR A 206 -14.57 32.07 0.13
C TYR A 206 -14.68 30.57 0.42
N GLY A 207 -15.89 30.01 0.37
CA GLY A 207 -16.11 28.57 0.54
C GLY A 207 -15.66 27.76 -0.67
N ILE A 208 -14.49 27.12 -0.58
CA ILE A 208 -14.09 26.09 -1.54
C ILE A 208 -15.05 24.90 -1.40
N GLY A 209 -15.93 24.72 -2.38
CA GLY A 209 -16.79 23.54 -2.52
C GLY A 209 -18.26 23.71 -2.11
N GLN A 210 -18.77 24.92 -1.88
CA GLN A 210 -20.20 25.12 -1.61
C GLN A 210 -21.00 25.15 -2.93
N ALA A 211 -21.96 24.24 -3.05
CA ALA A 211 -23.01 24.34 -4.06
C ALA A 211 -23.74 25.69 -3.90
N PRO A 212 -24.12 26.36 -5.00
CA PRO A 212 -24.81 27.64 -4.92
C PRO A 212 -26.06 27.48 -4.04
N PRO A 213 -26.34 28.43 -3.13
CA PRO A 213 -27.51 28.37 -2.29
C PRO A 213 -28.75 28.27 -3.17
N PHE A 214 -29.63 27.32 -2.85
CA PHE A 214 -30.97 27.19 -3.42
C PHE A 214 -31.70 28.52 -3.22
N ILE A 215 -31.64 29.39 -4.23
CA ILE A 215 -32.58 30.49 -4.35
C ILE A 215 -33.91 29.82 -4.68
N ALA A 216 -34.85 29.91 -3.75
CA ALA A 216 -36.24 29.56 -4.00
C ALA A 216 -36.67 30.25 -5.30
N SER A 217 -37.09 29.45 -6.27
CA SER A 217 -37.53 29.88 -7.59
C SER A 217 -38.77 30.78 -7.48
N GLN A 218 -38.55 32.08 -7.24
CA GLN A 218 -39.42 33.12 -7.76
C GLN A 218 -38.88 33.51 -9.14
N GLY A 219 -39.78 33.49 -10.11
CA GLY A 219 -39.51 33.49 -11.54
C GLY A 219 -38.44 34.49 -11.98
N VAL A 220 -37.40 33.95 -12.60
CA VAL A 220 -36.47 34.72 -13.42
C VAL A 220 -37.19 35.04 -14.73
N PRO A 221 -37.44 36.32 -15.08
CA PRO A 221 -37.83 36.64 -16.44
C PRO A 221 -36.64 36.32 -17.35
N LEU A 222 -36.81 35.31 -18.20
CA LEU A 222 -35.97 35.17 -19.39
C LEU A 222 -36.25 36.40 -20.29
N TYR A 223 -35.18 36.98 -20.81
CA TYR A 223 -35.09 38.15 -21.69
C TYR A 223 -35.04 39.52 -20.99
N ASN A 224 -33.82 40.07 -20.95
CA ASN A 224 -33.60 41.50 -20.82
C ASN A 224 -33.90 42.13 -22.19
N GLN A 225 -35.11 42.68 -22.37
CA GLN A 225 -35.60 43.25 -23.65
C GLN A 225 -34.93 44.58 -24.07
N PHE A 226 -33.90 45.03 -23.35
CA PHE A 226 -33.19 46.30 -23.61
C PHE A 226 -31.70 46.15 -23.96
N ASP A 227 -31.21 44.92 -24.17
CA ASP A 227 -29.80 44.71 -24.53
C ASP A 227 -29.63 44.60 -26.06
N GLU A 228 -29.42 45.75 -26.70
CA GLU A 228 -29.29 45.92 -28.16
C GLU A 228 -27.84 45.79 -28.65
N LYS A 229 -27.10 44.77 -28.20
CA LYS A 229 -25.76 44.47 -28.74
C LYS A 229 -25.56 42.98 -28.99
N VAL A 230 -26.06 42.55 -30.14
CA VAL A 230 -25.50 41.40 -30.86
C VAL A 230 -24.25 41.88 -31.61
N PRO A 231 -23.14 41.12 -31.56
CA PRO A 231 -22.42 40.89 -32.81
C PRO A 231 -22.56 39.45 -33.27
N ASP A 232 -23.03 39.33 -34.51
CA ASP A 232 -23.00 38.12 -35.33
C ASP A 232 -21.56 37.59 -35.43
N TYR A 233 -21.36 36.31 -35.09
CA TYR A 233 -20.41 35.50 -35.83
C TYR A 233 -20.86 34.04 -35.89
N SER A 234 -20.78 33.51 -37.10
CA SER A 234 -21.38 32.29 -37.60
C SER A 234 -20.34 31.20 -37.86
N GLY A 235 -20.71 29.95 -37.56
CA GLY A 235 -20.11 28.75 -38.16
C GLY A 235 -20.15 27.49 -37.27
N PRO A 236 -20.14 26.27 -37.83
CA PRO A 236 -20.80 25.77 -39.05
C PRO A 236 -22.02 24.85 -38.72
N PRO A 237 -22.86 24.53 -39.73
CA PRO A 237 -24.26 24.07 -39.60
C PRO A 237 -24.45 22.58 -39.20
N PRO A 238 -25.68 22.21 -38.76
CA PRO A 238 -25.97 20.92 -38.15
C PRO A 238 -26.04 19.82 -39.22
N GLY A 239 -25.25 18.76 -39.04
CA GLY A 239 -25.23 17.66 -40.02
C GLY A 239 -24.42 16.43 -39.64
N ILE A 240 -24.05 16.21 -38.36
CA ILE A 240 -23.39 14.97 -37.94
C ILE A 240 -24.16 14.36 -36.76
N TYR A 241 -25.41 14.02 -37.03
CA TYR A 241 -25.99 12.79 -36.51
C TYR A 241 -26.27 11.91 -37.72
N VAL A 242 -25.61 10.76 -37.79
CA VAL A 242 -26.21 9.57 -38.39
C VAL A 242 -25.86 8.39 -37.47
N PRO A 243 -26.85 7.81 -36.77
CA PRO A 243 -26.85 6.41 -36.40
C PRO A 243 -27.44 5.53 -37.53
N GLU A 244 -27.06 4.23 -37.53
CA GLU A 244 -27.57 3.13 -38.40
C GLU A 244 -27.09 3.19 -39.87
N ASP A 245 -26.72 2.13 -40.60
CA ASP A 245 -26.75 0.65 -40.53
C ASP A 245 -25.56 0.18 -41.42
N GLU A 246 -25.08 -1.07 -41.51
CA GLU A 246 -25.76 -2.18 -42.17
C GLU A 246 -24.82 -3.41 -42.25
N LYS A 247 -25.38 -4.60 -42.02
CA LYS A 247 -24.80 -5.91 -42.32
C LYS A 247 -24.47 -6.05 -43.82
N ARG A 248 -23.28 -6.58 -44.14
CA ARG A 248 -23.02 -7.52 -45.25
C ARG A 248 -21.97 -8.51 -44.73
N GLY A 249 -22.12 -9.82 -44.78
CA GLY A 249 -22.68 -10.64 -45.85
C GLY A 249 -21.54 -11.55 -46.35
N TYR A 250 -21.79 -12.84 -46.36
CA TYR A 250 -20.92 -13.96 -46.75
C TYR A 250 -20.21 -13.81 -48.12
N ASP A 251 -19.25 -14.73 -48.35
CA ASP A 251 -18.57 -15.09 -49.61
C ASP A 251 -17.39 -14.17 -50.01
N ASP A 252 -16.17 -14.64 -50.34
CA ASP A 252 -15.78 -15.80 -51.14
C ASP A 252 -14.36 -16.32 -50.80
N VAL A 253 -14.20 -17.64 -50.91
CA VAL A 253 -12.93 -18.36 -51.13
C VAL A 253 -12.61 -18.27 -52.62
N PRO A 254 -11.32 -18.24 -53.02
CA PRO A 254 -10.97 -19.07 -54.18
C PRO A 254 -9.65 -19.86 -54.04
N VAL A 255 -9.80 -21.15 -54.33
CA VAL A 255 -8.91 -22.11 -55.05
C VAL A 255 -7.47 -22.27 -54.59
#